data_AF-A0A3D9LI99-F1
#
_entry.id   AF-A0A3D9LI99-F1
#
_cell.length_a   1.000
_cell.length_b   1.000
_cell.length_c   1.000
_cell.angle_alpha   90.00
_cell.angle_beta   90.00
_cell.angle_gamma   90.00
#
_symmetry.space_group_name_H-M   'P 1'
#
loop_
_entity.id
_entity.type
_entity.pdbx_description
1 polymer ?
#
loop_
_entity_poly.entity_id
_entity_poly.type
_entity_poly.pdbx_seq_one_letter_code
_entity_poly.pdbx_strand_id
1 'polypeptide(L)'
;MADIYLLTGLTLPAGIAHESLPGAVKAFIADCWQGMSRTQMIARAKSRKLRLSFCATRPCAHGETGVFALRFSDGTSGCLMLAHLRRVRNSRGRNRRPGRTAVSRPPARDPRQTTLF
;
A
#
# COMPACT_ATOMS: atom_id res chain seq x y z
N MET A 1 -16.68 -12.60 -5.21
CA MET A 1 -15.93 -11.33 -5.00
C MET A 1 -14.73 -11.63 -4.12
N ALA A 2 -13.50 -11.51 -4.61
CA ALA A 2 -12.30 -11.73 -3.80
C ALA A 2 -12.06 -10.55 -2.86
N ASP A 3 -11.71 -10.77 -1.60
CA ASP A 3 -11.31 -9.68 -0.69
C ASP A 3 -9.95 -9.10 -1.08
N ILE A 4 -9.77 -7.81 -0.78
CA ILE A 4 -8.51 -7.10 -0.96
C ILE A 4 -7.97 -6.72 0.41
N TYR A 5 -6.68 -6.98 0.64
CA TYR A 5 -5.95 -6.52 1.81
C TYR A 5 -5.26 -5.21 1.50
N LEU A 6 -5.56 -4.17 2.28
CA LEU A 6 -4.96 -2.84 2.17
C LEU A 6 -4.04 -2.58 3.36
N LEU A 7 -2.84 -2.06 3.09
CA LEU A 7 -1.86 -1.71 4.09
C LEU A 7 -2.35 -0.54 4.94
N THR A 8 -2.29 -0.69 6.26
CA THR A 8 -2.63 0.36 7.23
C THR A 8 -1.42 0.81 8.03
N GLY A 9 -0.43 -0.07 8.20
CA GLY A 9 0.83 0.26 8.87
C GLY A 9 1.89 -0.84 8.71
N LEU A 10 3.15 -0.47 8.91
CA LEU A 10 4.29 -1.37 8.97
C LEU A 10 4.97 -1.17 10.32
N THR A 11 5.27 -2.26 11.01
CA THR A 11 5.91 -2.24 12.33
C THR A 11 7.04 -3.27 12.37
N LEU A 12 8.15 -2.90 12.99
CA LEU A 12 9.24 -3.83 13.24
C LEU A 12 8.91 -4.72 14.45
N PRO A 13 9.37 -5.99 14.47
CA PRO A 13 9.29 -6.81 15.66
C PRO A 13 10.11 -6.21 16.80
N ALA A 14 9.67 -6.43 18.04
CA ALA A 14 10.41 -5.97 19.22
C ALA A 14 11.85 -6.53 19.21
N GLY A 15 12.84 -5.67 19.46
CA GLY A 15 14.26 -6.04 19.50
C GLY A 15 15.01 -5.92 18.17
N ILE A 16 14.34 -5.53 17.07
CA ILE A 16 15.02 -5.22 15.80
C ILE A 16 15.15 -3.71 15.64
N ALA A 17 16.38 -3.22 15.64
CA ALA A 17 16.65 -1.81 15.41
C ALA A 17 16.52 -1.47 13.92
N HIS A 18 16.07 -0.25 13.62
CA HIS A 18 15.84 0.16 12.23
C HIS A 18 17.16 0.23 11.44
N GLU A 19 18.24 0.63 12.09
CA GLU A 19 19.58 0.72 11.53
C GLU A 19 20.12 -0.64 11.09
N SER A 20 19.76 -1.73 11.78
CA SER A 20 20.18 -3.11 11.48
C SER A 20 19.48 -3.70 10.26
N LEU A 21 18.48 -3.03 9.69
CA LEU A 21 17.77 -3.54 8.52
C LEU A 21 18.63 -3.45 7.26
N PRO A 22 18.57 -4.46 6.38
CA PRO A 22 19.20 -4.38 5.07
C PRO A 22 18.70 -3.16 4.28
N GLY A 23 19.61 -2.51 3.53
CA GLY A 23 19.27 -1.31 2.75
C GLY A 23 18.11 -1.52 1.78
N ALA A 24 18.01 -2.72 1.18
CA ALA A 24 16.89 -3.08 0.31
C ALA A 24 15.54 -3.11 1.05
N VAL A 25 15.51 -3.56 2.31
CA VAL A 25 14.30 -3.58 3.15
C VAL A 25 13.92 -2.15 3.54
N LYS A 26 14.89 -1.29 3.89
CA LYS A 26 14.65 0.14 4.15
C LYS A 26 14.05 0.85 2.92
N ALA A 27 14.61 0.60 1.74
CA ALA A 27 14.08 1.14 0.49
C ALA A 27 12.66 0.64 0.19
N PHE A 28 12.38 -0.65 0.47
CA PHE A 28 11.03 -1.19 0.36
C PHE A 28 10.03 -0.52 1.31
N ILE A 29 10.43 -0.26 2.57
CA ILE A 29 9.59 0.45 3.54
C ILE A 29 9.27 1.86 3.04
N ALA A 30 10.26 2.58 2.52
CA ALA A 30 10.08 3.92 1.96
C ALA A 30 9.16 3.94 0.72
N ASP A 31 9.13 2.86 -0.06
CA ASP A 31 8.24 2.71 -1.21
C ASP A 31 6.78 2.40 -0.83
N CYS A 32 6.52 2.01 0.42
CA CYS A 32 5.19 1.62 0.91
C CYS A 32 4.38 2.83 1.39
N TRP A 33 3.06 2.81 1.15
CA TRP A 33 2.13 3.84 1.62
C TRP A 33 0.83 3.23 2.16
N GLN A 34 0.10 4.01 2.97
CA GLN A 34 -1.20 3.61 3.50
C GLN A 34 -2.24 3.43 2.39
N GLY A 35 -2.91 2.28 2.36
CA GLY A 35 -3.85 1.88 1.34
C GLY A 35 -3.23 1.07 0.19
N MET A 36 -1.91 0.81 0.22
CA MET A 36 -1.28 -0.08 -0.75
C MET A 36 -1.82 -1.51 -0.63
N SER A 37 -2.16 -2.15 -1.75
CA SER A 37 -2.63 -3.54 -1.75
C SER A 37 -1.50 -4.56 -1.60
N ARG A 38 -1.81 -5.76 -1.09
CA ARG A 38 -0.87 -6.89 -1.01
C ARG A 38 -0.14 -7.16 -2.33
N THR A 39 -0.84 -7.16 -3.47
CA THR A 39 -0.22 -7.41 -4.78
C THR A 39 0.76 -6.30 -5.18
N GLN A 40 0.44 -5.04 -4.88
CA GLN A 40 1.36 -3.92 -5.12
C GLN A 40 2.62 -4.02 -4.25
N MET A 41 2.48 -4.44 -2.99
CA MET A 41 3.63 -4.71 -2.12
C MET A 41 4.53 -5.81 -2.72
N ILE A 42 3.95 -6.93 -3.18
CA ILE A 42 4.71 -8.01 -3.82
C ILE A 42 5.46 -7.51 -5.06
N ALA A 43 4.78 -6.73 -5.92
CA ALA A 43 5.38 -6.18 -7.12
C ALA A 43 6.60 -5.28 -6.80
N ARG A 44 6.49 -4.44 -5.76
CA ARG A 44 7.58 -3.57 -5.30
C ARG A 44 8.74 -4.32 -4.65
N ALA A 45 8.44 -5.35 -3.86
CA ALA A 45 9.49 -6.22 -3.34
C ALA A 45 10.25 -6.90 -4.49
N LYS A 46 9.54 -7.40 -5.50
CA LYS A 46 10.14 -8.02 -6.68
C LYS A 46 11.02 -7.04 -7.47
N SER A 47 10.58 -5.78 -7.65
CA SER A 47 11.42 -4.76 -8.32
C SER A 47 12.70 -4.43 -7.55
N ARG A 48 12.70 -4.65 -6.23
CA ARG A 48 13.88 -4.51 -5.36
C ARG A 48 14.70 -5.81 -5.22
N LYS A 49 14.39 -6.84 -6.02
CA LYS A 49 15.00 -8.20 -5.94
C LYS A 49 14.80 -8.87 -4.57
N LEU A 50 13.77 -8.46 -3.82
CA LEU A 50 13.40 -9.07 -2.55
C LEU A 50 12.31 -10.12 -2.78
N ARG A 51 12.49 -11.31 -2.19
CA ARG A 51 11.41 -12.29 -2.12
C ARG A 51 10.59 -12.02 -0.86
N LEU A 52 9.35 -11.61 -1.08
CA LEU A 52 8.40 -11.28 -0.01
C LEU A 52 7.37 -12.40 0.15
N SER A 53 7.22 -12.90 1.38
CA SER A 53 6.18 -13.85 1.76
C SER A 53 5.31 -13.27 2.87
N PHE A 54 4.00 -13.49 2.76
CA PHE A 54 3.01 -13.05 3.74
C PHE A 54 2.50 -14.27 4.50
N CYS A 55 2.68 -14.29 5.80
CA CYS A 55 2.08 -15.26 6.69
C CYS A 55 1.05 -14.54 7.57
N ALA A 56 -0.22 -14.93 7.48
CA ALA A 56 -1.23 -14.40 8.39
C ALA A 56 -0.93 -14.90 9.80
N THR A 57 -0.80 -13.99 10.77
CA THR A 57 -0.59 -14.39 12.16
C THR A 57 -1.89 -14.91 12.77
N ARG A 58 -3.04 -14.37 12.34
CA ARG A 58 -4.38 -14.81 12.75
C ARG A 58 -5.40 -14.65 11.61
N PRO A 59 -6.50 -15.44 11.62
CA PRO A 59 -7.65 -15.15 10.76
C PRO A 59 -8.20 -13.76 11.09
N CYS A 60 -8.62 -13.01 10.07
CA CYS A 60 -9.14 -11.65 10.23
C CYS A 60 -10.50 -11.53 9.53
N ALA A 61 -11.50 -10.98 10.23
CA ALA A 61 -12.83 -10.78 9.68
C ALA A 61 -12.83 -9.63 8.64
N HIS A 62 -13.92 -9.50 7.89
CA HIS A 62 -14.05 -8.38 6.95
C HIS A 62 -14.16 -7.06 7.72
N GLY A 63 -13.43 -6.04 7.29
CA GLY A 63 -13.39 -4.72 7.94
C GLY A 63 -12.36 -4.61 9.06
N GLU A 64 -11.88 -5.73 9.58
CA GLU A 64 -10.84 -5.76 10.60
C GLU A 64 -9.43 -5.60 10.00
N THR A 65 -8.53 -5.11 10.85
CA THR A 65 -7.09 -5.04 10.56
C THR A 65 -6.41 -6.27 11.13
N GLY A 66 -5.89 -7.12 10.25
CA GLY A 66 -5.11 -8.29 10.61
C GLY A 66 -3.63 -7.97 10.63
N VAL A 67 -2.89 -8.64 11.51
CA VAL A 67 -1.42 -8.61 11.54
C VAL A 67 -0.89 -9.74 10.67
N PHE A 68 -0.01 -9.37 9.74
CA PHE A 68 0.65 -10.28 8.81
C PHE A 68 2.15 -10.21 9.01
N ALA A 69 2.79 -11.35 9.24
CA ALA A 69 4.23 -11.45 9.21
C ALA A 69 4.71 -11.38 7.75
N LEU A 70 5.55 -10.39 7.46
CA LEU A 70 6.28 -10.23 6.22
C LEU A 70 7.66 -10.83 6.40
N ARG A 71 7.95 -11.87 5.61
CA ARG A 71 9.30 -12.44 5.52
C ARG A 71 9.94 -11.94 4.23
N PHE A 72 11.05 -11.22 4.39
CA PHE A 72 11.91 -10.80 3.29
C PHE A 72 13.09 -11.76 3.25
N SER A 73 13.45 -12.23 2.06
CA SER A 73 14.72 -12.90 1.81
C SER A 73 15.36 -12.30 0.58
N ASP A 74 16.62 -11.91 0.70
CA ASP A 74 17.47 -11.46 -0.42
C ASP A 74 18.31 -12.61 -1.02
N GLY A 75 18.15 -13.83 -0.49
CA GLY A 75 18.90 -15.03 -0.88
C GLY A 75 20.00 -15.42 0.12
N THR A 76 20.47 -14.47 0.92
CA THR A 76 21.58 -14.67 1.87
C THR A 76 21.14 -14.43 3.31
N SER A 77 20.24 -13.49 3.51
CA SER A 77 19.73 -13.07 4.82
C SER A 77 18.21 -12.98 4.81
N GLY A 78 17.60 -13.33 5.95
CA GLY A 78 16.16 -13.25 6.16
C GLY A 78 15.82 -12.13 7.14
N CYS A 79 14.86 -11.27 6.80
CA CYS A 79 14.33 -10.26 7.70
C CYS A 79 12.83 -10.47 7.92
N LEU A 80 12.36 -10.29 9.15
CA LEU A 80 10.94 -10.37 9.51
C LEU A 80 10.41 -8.98 9.87
N MET A 81 9.22 -8.66 9.37
CA MET A 81 8.50 -7.44 9.70
C MET A 81 7.02 -7.74 9.90
N LEU A 82 6.29 -6.87 10.57
CA LEU A 82 4.84 -6.99 10.74
C LEU A 82 4.14 -5.94 9.88
N ALA A 83 3.14 -6.38 9.11
CA ALA A 83 2.26 -5.52 8.35
C ALA A 83 0.84 -5.61 8.88
N HIS A 84 0.25 -4.44 9.11
CA HIS A 84 -1.15 -4.29 9.48
C HIS A 84 -1.96 -4.15 8.21
N LEU A 85 -2.72 -5.17 7.84
CA LEU A 85 -3.53 -5.15 6.62
C LEU A 85 -5.02 -5.20 6.98
N ARG A 86 -5.79 -4.22 6.50
CA ARG A 86 -7.25 -4.23 6.62
C ARG A 86 -7.86 -5.05 5.50
N ARG A 87 -8.70 -6.02 5.85
CA ARG A 87 -9.48 -6.80 4.88
C ARG A 87 -10.66 -5.96 4.41
N VAL A 88 -10.67 -5.58 3.15
CA VAL A 88 -11.75 -4.79 2.54
C VAL A 88 -12.42 -5.64 1.48
N ARG A 89 -13.75 -5.70 1.51
CA ARG A 89 -14.53 -6.28 0.42
C ARG A 89 -14.13 -5.56 -0.86
N ASN A 90 -13.91 -6.29 -1.94
CA ASN A 90 -13.63 -5.67 -3.24
C ASN A 90 -14.88 -4.95 -3.76
N SER A 91 -15.15 -3.77 -3.22
CA SER A 91 -16.20 -2.86 -3.63
C SER A 91 -15.71 -1.95 -4.75
N ARG A 92 -14.90 -2.48 -5.70
CA ARG A 92 -14.40 -1.75 -6.89
C ARG A 92 -15.50 -1.13 -7.77
N GLY A 93 -16.77 -1.23 -7.37
CA GLY A 93 -17.88 -0.44 -7.92
C GLY A 93 -18.34 0.79 -7.12
N ARG A 94 -17.88 1.08 -5.89
CA ARG A 94 -18.47 2.17 -5.06
C ARG A 94 -17.55 3.25 -4.48
N ASN A 95 -16.25 3.02 -4.30
CA ASN A 95 -15.36 4.08 -3.77
C ASN A 95 -14.44 4.64 -4.85
N ARG A 96 -14.99 5.57 -5.63
CA ARG A 96 -14.19 6.59 -6.32
C ARG A 96 -13.38 7.35 -5.25
N ARG A 97 -12.08 7.47 -5.50
CA ARG A 97 -11.09 8.29 -4.79
C ARG A 97 -11.67 9.56 -4.12
N PRO A 98 -11.46 9.84 -2.83
CA PRO A 98 -11.41 11.21 -2.34
C PRO A 98 -9.95 11.66 -2.47
N GLY A 99 -9.58 12.17 -3.64
CA GLY A 99 -8.18 12.45 -3.93
C GLY A 99 -7.94 12.84 -5.38
N ARG A 100 -8.86 13.60 -5.95
CA ARG A 100 -8.54 14.47 -7.07
C ARG A 100 -9.03 15.82 -6.62
N THR A 101 -8.09 16.68 -6.25
CA THR A 101 -8.28 18.13 -6.16
C THR A 101 -9.24 18.51 -7.27
N ALA A 102 -10.43 18.99 -6.89
CA ALA A 102 -11.35 19.60 -7.82
C ALA A 102 -10.66 20.88 -8.28
N VAL A 103 -9.78 20.74 -9.28
CA VAL A 103 -9.35 21.88 -10.09
C VAL A 103 -10.65 22.39 -10.67
N SER A 104 -11.07 23.56 -10.19
CA SER A 104 -12.20 24.30 -10.71
C SER A 104 -12.16 24.21 -12.22
N ARG A 105 -13.14 23.51 -12.81
CA ARG A 105 -13.34 23.66 -14.25
C ARG A 105 -13.61 25.14 -14.47
N PRO A 106 -12.90 25.82 -15.39
CA PRO A 106 -13.30 27.17 -15.76
C PRO A 106 -14.77 27.12 -16.23
N PRO A 107 -15.58 28.12 -15.86
CA PRO A 107 -16.98 28.17 -16.28
C PRO A 107 -17.07 28.09 -17.80
N ALA A 108 -18.16 27.51 -18.31
CA ALA A 108 -18.42 27.45 -19.74
C ALA A 108 -18.38 28.88 -20.31
N ARG A 109 -17.49 29.14 -21.28
CA ARG A 109 -17.45 30.42 -21.99
C ARG A 109 -18.76 30.61 -22.75
N ASP A 110 -19.41 31.75 -22.54
CA ASP A 110 -20.60 32.15 -23.29
C ASP A 110 -20.19 32.43 -24.75
N PRO A 111 -20.88 31.85 -25.76
CA PRO A 111 -20.60 32.09 -27.18
C PRO A 111 -20.79 33.56 -27.62
N ARG A 112 -21.33 34.45 -26.78
CA ARG A 112 -21.44 35.89 -27.05
C ARG A 112 -20.14 36.68 -26.79
N GLN A 113 -19.11 36.07 -26.20
CA GLN A 113 -17.84 36.75 -25.86
C GLN A 113 -16.73 36.63 -26.93
N THR A 114 -17.03 36.17 -28.15
CA THR A 114 -16.03 35.98 -29.22
C THR A 114 -15.49 37.26 -29.87
N THR A 115 -15.87 38.45 -29.40
CA THR A 115 -15.38 39.72 -29.96
C THR A 115 -14.86 40.64 -28.87
N LEU A 116 -13.68 40.33 -28.33
CA LEU A 116 -12.81 41.30 -27.67
C LEU A 116 -11.39 40.70 -27.63
N PHE A 117 -10.60 41.13 -28.61
CA PHE A 117 -9.17 40.91 -28.84
C PHE A 117 -8.74 39.56 -29.44
#